data_AF-A0A9W8B2R9-F1
#
_entry.id   AF-A0A9W8B2R9-F1
#
_cell.length_a   1.000
_cell.length_b   1.000
_cell.length_c   1.000
_cell.angle_alpha   90.00
_cell.angle_beta   90.00
_cell.angle_gamma   90.00
#
_symmetry.space_group_name_H-M   'P 1'
#
loop_
_entity.id
_entity.type
_entity.pdbx_description
1 polymer ?
#
loop_
_entity_poly.entity_id
_entity_poly.type
_entity_poly.pdbx_seq_one_letter_code
_entity_poly.pdbx_strand_id
1 'polypeptide(L)'
;TQAVPYEHSRLTDIHRCTRINTELALFNVLLVVQNYPESLKHSSSPLSIAIDSAQQNAEYPLTLVASTEVNRLHVQLTFRTDVFPVDYVRQVGRHYLAALTSLLKSPATTHIHRLTLLSLAEQTLLLDTYATNPRSCPVHYAHQYFEAQVHHSPNAIALRDHAISYTYAQVHCLARGLAYRLVQNTAVGRDRTVVIVADLSVCLVIAQLAVWMSGGAFVVIDPQQPLARKQFIVADSQCVARALPQYTPFKTPAASWPLSDETSDAKLLPILAQVLDKPLDAAALDQTFFQLGGNSLLAFQLVARCRRAGMKLTIADITRTATILQLSQQ
;
A
#
# COMPACT_ATOMS: atom_id res chain seq x y z
N THR A 1 4.06 40.86 29.67
CA THR A 1 5.12 40.39 28.75
C THR A 1 6.33 41.28 28.91
N GLN A 2 7.57 40.77 28.73
CA GLN A 2 8.81 41.54 28.91
C GLN A 2 8.94 42.76 27.97
N ALA A 3 8.07 42.88 26.96
CA ALA A 3 8.03 43.98 26.01
C ALA A 3 7.29 45.24 26.49
N VAL A 4 6.40 45.14 27.49
CA VAL A 4 5.56 46.26 27.96
C VAL A 4 6.36 47.50 28.37
N PRO A 5 7.50 47.39 29.09
CA PRO A 5 8.32 48.56 29.45
C PRO A 5 8.86 49.37 28.25
N TYR A 6 8.82 48.82 27.04
CA TYR A 6 9.35 49.44 25.82
C TYR A 6 8.26 49.85 24.82
N GLU A 7 7.00 49.93 25.23
CA GLU A 7 5.83 50.20 24.37
C GLU A 7 5.89 51.57 23.66
N HIS A 8 6.70 52.51 24.15
CA HIS A 8 6.92 53.81 23.50
C HIS A 8 7.85 53.73 22.27
N SER A 9 8.48 52.58 22.02
CA SER A 9 9.35 52.37 20.86
C SER A 9 8.53 52.33 19.58
N ARG A 10 8.90 53.12 18.57
CA ARG A 10 8.17 53.16 17.30
C ARG A 10 8.36 51.86 16.54
N LEU A 11 7.28 51.36 15.92
CA LEU A 11 7.34 50.15 15.11
C LEU A 11 8.35 50.27 13.94
N THR A 12 8.54 51.48 13.40
CA THR A 12 9.54 51.77 12.35
C THR A 12 10.98 51.57 12.83
N ASP A 13 11.27 51.89 14.08
CA ASP A 13 12.60 51.75 14.66
C ASP A 13 12.90 50.28 14.95
N ILE A 14 11.88 49.54 15.42
CA ILE A 14 11.95 48.08 15.58
C ILE A 14 12.23 47.41 14.22
N HIS A 15 11.51 47.82 13.16
CA HIS A 15 11.70 47.26 11.81
C HIS A 15 13.14 47.46 11.30
N ARG A 16 13.70 48.66 11.49
CA ARG A 16 15.11 48.94 11.11
C ARG A 16 16.11 48.04 11.84
N CYS A 17 15.82 47.65 13.08
CA CYS A 17 16.71 46.85 13.91
C CYS A 17 16.65 45.34 13.60
N THR A 18 15.60 44.82 12.94
CA THR A 18 15.43 43.37 12.73
C THR A 18 16.17 42.81 11.52
N ARG A 19 16.77 43.67 10.67
CA ARG A 19 17.39 43.29 9.38
C ARG A 19 16.45 42.56 8.42
N ILE A 20 15.14 42.56 8.70
CA ILE A 20 14.10 42.03 7.82
C ILE A 20 13.84 43.07 6.73
N ASN A 21 13.60 42.62 5.51
CA ASN A 21 13.27 43.51 4.39
C ASN A 21 12.07 44.40 4.77
N THR A 22 12.19 45.72 4.57
CA THR A 22 11.15 46.74 4.85
C THR A 22 9.85 46.51 4.10
N GLU A 23 9.86 45.73 3.03
CA GLU A 23 8.65 45.33 2.30
C GLU A 23 7.88 44.17 2.97
N LEU A 24 8.49 43.47 3.93
CA LEU A 24 7.84 42.41 4.68
C LEU A 24 7.29 42.93 6.00
N ALA A 25 6.01 42.65 6.26
CA ALA A 25 5.38 42.94 7.53
C ALA A 25 5.98 42.08 8.65
N LEU A 26 6.25 42.68 9.82
CA LEU A 26 6.77 41.96 10.99
C LEU A 26 5.75 41.00 11.59
N PHE A 27 4.46 41.31 11.42
CA PHE A 27 3.33 40.50 11.85
C PHE A 27 2.14 40.77 10.92
N ASN A 28 1.31 39.75 10.74
CA ASN A 28 0.13 39.80 9.85
C ASN A 28 -1.19 39.71 10.62
N VAL A 29 -1.12 39.51 11.94
CA VAL A 29 -2.26 39.41 12.84
C VAL A 29 -2.06 40.42 13.97
N LEU A 30 -3.04 41.30 14.16
CA LEU A 30 -3.06 42.27 15.25
C LEU A 30 -4.06 41.82 16.32
N LEU A 31 -3.63 41.75 17.58
CA LEU A 31 -4.50 41.55 18.74
C LEU A 31 -4.60 42.86 19.52
N VAL A 32 -5.81 43.40 19.64
CA VAL A 32 -6.11 44.60 20.43
C VAL A 32 -7.03 44.20 21.57
N VAL A 33 -6.60 44.44 22.81
CA VAL A 33 -7.44 44.25 23.99
C VAL A 33 -7.81 45.63 24.54
N GLN A 34 -9.09 45.96 24.47
CA GLN A 34 -9.62 47.23 24.96
C GLN A 34 -10.37 47.01 26.26
N ASN A 35 -9.87 47.63 27.32
CA ASN A 35 -10.55 47.68 28.62
C ASN A 35 -11.03 49.12 28.87
N TYR A 36 -12.10 49.53 28.19
CA TYR A 36 -12.73 50.82 28.42
C TYR A 36 -13.73 50.72 29.56
N PRO A 37 -13.60 51.50 30.65
CA PRO A 37 -14.67 51.60 31.62
C PRO A 37 -15.89 52.27 30.97
N GLU A 38 -17.04 51.58 31.02
CA GLU A 38 -18.35 52.05 30.55
C GLU A 38 -18.78 53.40 31.16
N SER A 39 -18.14 53.84 32.25
CA SER A 39 -18.47 55.05 33.01
C SER A 39 -18.36 56.37 32.23
N LEU A 40 -17.74 56.38 31.04
CA LEU A 40 -17.68 57.57 30.17
C LEU A 40 -18.87 57.70 29.21
N LYS A 41 -19.76 56.69 29.11
CA LYS A 41 -20.92 56.72 28.19
C LYS A 41 -22.14 57.46 28.75
N HIS A 42 -22.16 57.77 30.05
CA HIS A 42 -23.28 58.46 30.71
C HIS A 42 -22.87 59.82 31.26
N SER A 43 -22.75 60.83 30.39
CA SER A 43 -22.79 62.23 30.83
C SER A 43 -24.25 62.69 30.92
N SER A 44 -24.69 63.18 32.07
CA SER A 44 -25.99 63.86 32.29
C SER A 44 -26.07 65.25 31.64
N SER A 45 -25.26 65.50 30.62
CA SER A 45 -25.20 66.77 29.87
C SER A 45 -26.20 66.75 28.71
N PRO A 46 -26.89 67.87 28.43
CA PRO A 46 -27.75 68.01 27.24
C PRO A 46 -26.96 67.95 25.91
N LEU A 47 -25.63 67.97 25.97
CA LEU A 47 -24.72 67.72 24.86
C LEU A 47 -23.86 66.50 25.20
N SER A 48 -24.00 65.43 24.42
CA SER A 48 -23.11 64.29 24.42
C SER A 48 -22.49 64.11 23.03
N ILE A 49 -21.17 63.90 23.00
CA ILE A 49 -20.45 63.49 21.80
C ILE A 49 -20.27 61.99 21.94
N ALA A 50 -21.07 61.23 21.19
CA ALA A 50 -20.86 59.80 21.05
C ALA A 50 -19.88 59.57 19.90
N ILE A 51 -18.85 58.77 20.14
CA ILE A 51 -18.01 58.24 19.07
C ILE A 51 -18.83 57.12 18.43
N ASP A 52 -19.47 57.41 17.31
CA ASP A 52 -20.11 56.38 16.49
C ASP A 52 -19.01 55.43 16.03
N SER A 53 -19.25 54.12 16.13
CA SER A 53 -18.19 53.11 15.97
C SER A 53 -17.48 53.30 14.64
N ALA A 54 -16.26 53.84 14.66
CA ALA A 54 -15.49 54.08 13.46
C ALA A 54 -15.27 52.73 12.78
N GLN A 55 -15.79 52.59 11.57
CA GLN A 55 -15.56 51.42 10.74
C GLN A 55 -14.06 51.36 10.46
N GLN A 56 -13.35 50.55 11.24
CA GLN A 56 -11.91 50.37 11.07
C GLN A 56 -11.69 49.61 9.77
N ASN A 57 -11.08 50.28 8.79
CA ASN A 57 -10.56 49.60 7.60
C ASN A 57 -9.53 48.55 8.03
N ALA A 58 -9.51 47.41 7.35
CA ALA A 58 -8.58 46.33 7.63
C ALA A 58 -7.16 46.71 7.16
N GLU A 59 -6.42 47.45 7.99
CA GLU A 59 -5.00 47.81 7.73
C GLU A 59 -4.10 46.58 7.74
N TYR A 60 -4.41 45.61 8.60
CA TYR A 60 -3.72 44.32 8.69
C TYR A 60 -4.58 43.21 8.07
N PRO A 61 -3.97 42.13 7.53
CA PRO A 61 -4.71 41.00 6.97
C PRO A 61 -5.80 40.44 7.89
N LEU A 62 -5.50 40.33 9.20
CA LEU A 62 -6.44 39.92 10.24
C LEU A 62 -6.21 40.72 11.52
N THR A 63 -7.27 41.31 12.07
CA THR A 63 -7.25 42.04 13.34
C THR A 63 -8.32 41.45 14.25
N LEU A 64 -7.92 41.07 15.46
CA LEU A 64 -8.81 40.61 16.53
C LEU A 64 -8.87 41.70 17.59
N VAL A 65 -10.07 42.28 17.78
CA VAL A 65 -10.32 43.27 18.84
C VAL A 65 -11.17 42.60 19.91
N ALA A 66 -10.64 42.48 21.12
CA ALA A 66 -11.33 41.97 22.28
C ALA A 66 -11.68 43.13 23.23
N SER A 67 -12.96 43.32 23.49
CA SER A 67 -13.46 44.28 24.47
C SER A 67 -14.23 43.58 25.58
N THR A 68 -14.05 44.06 26.81
CA THR A 68 -14.76 43.53 27.98
C THR A 68 -15.94 44.43 28.33
N GLU A 69 -17.13 43.87 28.33
CA GLU A 69 -18.35 44.46 28.89
C GLU A 69 -18.68 43.82 30.24
N VAL A 70 -19.72 44.30 30.92
CA VAL A 70 -20.18 43.70 32.19
C VAL A 70 -20.49 42.22 31.98
N ASN A 71 -19.61 41.36 32.50
CA ASN A 71 -19.71 39.91 32.45
C ASN A 71 -19.71 39.28 31.04
N ARG A 72 -19.19 39.98 30.02
CA ARG A 72 -19.08 39.46 28.65
C ARG A 72 -17.77 39.89 27.99
N LEU A 73 -17.17 38.97 27.24
CA LEU A 73 -16.06 39.26 26.34
C LEU A 73 -16.62 39.36 24.92
N HIS A 74 -16.58 40.55 24.33
CA HIS A 74 -16.89 40.76 22.93
C HIS A 74 -15.62 40.64 22.10
N VAL A 75 -15.65 39.84 21.04
CA VAL A 75 -14.51 39.63 20.14
C VAL A 75 -14.94 39.91 18.72
N GLN A 76 -14.30 40.90 18.09
CA GLN A 76 -14.52 41.28 16.71
C GLN A 76 -13.32 40.89 15.86
N LEU A 77 -13.58 40.26 14.71
CA LEU A 77 -12.59 39.93 13.70
C LEU A 77 -12.78 40.85 12.49
N THR A 78 -11.80 41.71 12.23
CA THR A 78 -11.73 42.54 11.02
C THR A 78 -10.66 41.97 10.11
N PHE A 79 -10.95 41.76 8.83
CA PHE A 79 -10.03 41.10 7.91
C PHE A 79 -10.14 41.63 6.49
N ARG A 80 -9.08 41.40 5.73
CA ARG A 80 -8.99 41.71 4.31
C ARG A 80 -9.61 40.61 3.46
N THR A 81 -10.68 40.93 2.72
CA THR A 81 -11.41 39.98 1.87
C THR A 81 -10.65 39.57 0.61
N ASP A 82 -9.63 40.34 0.21
CA ASP A 82 -8.70 39.98 -0.85
C ASP A 82 -7.67 38.94 -0.41
N VAL A 83 -7.49 38.75 0.90
CA VAL A 83 -6.56 37.76 1.49
C VAL A 83 -7.32 36.55 2.03
N PHE A 84 -8.44 36.77 2.72
CA PHE A 84 -9.20 35.72 3.38
C PHE A 84 -10.65 35.65 2.91
N PRO A 85 -11.14 34.48 2.47
CA PRO A 85 -12.56 34.24 2.28
C PRO A 85 -13.34 34.40 3.59
N VAL A 86 -14.56 34.92 3.50
CA VAL A 86 -15.42 35.17 4.68
C VAL A 86 -15.68 33.89 5.47
N ASP A 87 -15.91 32.76 4.79
CA ASP A 87 -16.17 31.47 5.44
C ASP A 87 -14.96 30.94 6.22
N TYR A 88 -13.75 31.21 5.71
CA TYR A 88 -12.52 30.85 6.40
C TYR A 88 -12.37 31.62 7.72
N VAL A 89 -12.56 32.94 7.71
CA VAL A 89 -12.46 33.73 8.95
C VAL A 89 -13.59 33.41 9.92
N ARG A 90 -14.80 33.11 9.41
CA ARG A 90 -15.89 32.59 10.24
C ARG A 90 -15.51 31.28 10.92
N GLN A 91 -14.84 30.38 10.22
CA GLN A 91 -14.32 29.13 10.79
C GLN A 91 -13.24 29.39 11.84
N VAL A 92 -12.28 30.28 11.57
CA VAL A 92 -11.27 30.70 12.56
C VAL A 92 -11.93 31.26 13.82
N GLY A 93 -12.99 32.08 13.69
CA GLY A 93 -13.75 32.59 14.83
C GLY A 93 -14.43 31.48 15.64
N ARG A 94 -15.02 30.47 14.98
CA ARG A 94 -15.58 29.29 15.66
C ARG A 94 -14.51 28.52 16.42
N HIS A 95 -13.34 28.30 15.82
CA HIS A 95 -12.22 27.64 16.48
C HIS A 95 -11.69 28.43 17.67
N TYR A 96 -11.61 29.76 17.55
CA TYR A 96 -11.18 30.65 18.64
C TYR A 96 -12.14 30.57 19.83
N LEU A 97 -13.46 30.61 19.57
CA LEU A 97 -14.46 30.42 20.62
C LEU A 97 -14.41 29.02 21.23
N ALA A 98 -14.20 27.97 20.44
CA ALA A 98 -14.02 26.61 20.95
C ALA A 98 -12.80 26.49 21.87
N ALA A 99 -11.68 27.11 21.49
CA ALA A 99 -10.47 27.18 22.29
C ALA A 99 -10.70 27.89 23.63
N LEU A 100 -11.33 29.06 23.62
CA LEU A 100 -11.69 29.81 24.84
C LEU A 100 -12.64 29.00 25.73
N THR A 101 -13.64 28.35 25.14
CA THR A 101 -14.57 27.49 25.87
C THR A 101 -13.85 26.28 26.48
N SER A 102 -12.89 25.70 25.76
CA SER A 102 -12.05 24.61 26.25
C SER A 102 -11.18 25.06 27.42
N LEU A 103 -10.60 26.26 27.34
CA LEU A 103 -9.81 26.86 28.42
C LEU A 103 -10.65 27.05 29.69
N LEU A 104 -11.86 27.58 29.56
CA LEU A 104 -12.76 27.83 30.70
C LEU A 104 -13.21 26.54 31.41
N LYS A 105 -13.35 25.43 30.67
CA LYS A 105 -13.74 24.12 31.22
C LYS A 105 -12.56 23.35 31.82
N SER A 106 -11.33 23.76 31.54
CA SER A 106 -10.13 23.02 31.89
C SER A 106 -9.52 23.51 33.20
N PRO A 107 -9.07 22.61 34.10
CA PRO A 107 -8.27 22.99 35.26
C PRO A 107 -6.99 23.73 34.84
N ALA A 108 -6.47 24.62 35.69
CA ALA A 108 -5.24 25.39 35.45
C ALA A 108 -3.98 24.54 35.17
N THR A 109 -4.04 23.24 35.44
CA THR A 109 -2.97 22.25 35.18
C THR A 109 -3.00 21.67 33.76
N THR A 110 -3.99 22.03 32.93
CA THR A 110 -4.14 21.50 31.58
C THR A 110 -3.11 22.10 30.64
N HIS A 111 -2.34 21.24 29.96
CA HIS A 111 -1.38 21.69 28.97
C HIS A 111 -2.06 22.26 27.72
N ILE A 112 -1.48 23.35 27.17
CA ILE A 112 -2.01 24.07 26.00
C ILE A 112 -2.24 23.14 24.79
N HIS A 113 -1.39 22.14 24.57
CA HIS A 113 -1.52 21.20 23.44
C HIS A 113 -2.75 20.28 23.52
N ARG A 114 -3.47 20.26 24.65
CA ARG A 114 -4.70 19.46 24.83
C ARG A 114 -5.98 20.27 24.59
N LEU A 115 -5.87 21.55 24.25
CA LEU A 115 -7.04 22.38 24.01
C LEU A 115 -7.73 21.98 22.71
N THR A 116 -9.03 21.77 22.80
CA THR A 116 -9.85 21.40 21.65
C THR A 116 -10.17 22.66 20.85
N LEU A 117 -9.64 22.75 19.63
CA LEU A 117 -9.91 23.86 18.70
C LEU A 117 -11.13 23.59 17.80
N LEU A 118 -11.42 22.32 17.52
CA LEU A 118 -12.53 21.94 16.65
C LEU A 118 -13.84 21.91 17.44
N SER A 119 -14.89 22.48 16.89
CA SER A 119 -16.23 22.30 17.45
C SER A 119 -16.68 20.84 17.37
N LEU A 120 -17.63 20.43 18.23
CA LEU A 120 -18.20 19.08 18.16
C LEU A 120 -18.79 18.79 16.77
N ALA A 121 -19.46 19.77 16.15
CA ALA A 121 -20.04 19.63 14.82
C ALA A 121 -18.98 19.38 13.73
N GLU A 122 -17.82 20.04 13.81
CA GLU A 122 -16.71 19.82 12.88
C GLU A 122 -16.04 18.47 13.10
N GLN A 123 -15.90 18.04 14.37
CA GLN A 123 -15.39 16.70 14.67
C GLN A 123 -16.31 15.62 14.10
N THR A 124 -17.62 15.75 14.30
CA THR A 124 -18.63 14.86 13.72
C THR A 124 -18.56 14.86 12.21
N LEU A 125 -18.47 16.02 11.56
CA LEU A 125 -18.32 16.11 10.10
C LEU A 125 -17.05 15.37 9.61
N LEU A 126 -15.92 15.59 10.27
CA LEU A 126 -14.65 14.95 9.90
C LEU A 126 -14.71 13.43 10.03
N LEU A 127 -15.25 12.94 11.15
CA LEU A 127 -15.35 11.50 11.40
C LEU A 127 -16.40 10.85 10.51
N ASP A 128 -17.60 11.41 10.46
CA ASP A 128 -18.74 10.73 9.82
C ASP A 128 -18.70 10.87 8.30
N THR A 129 -18.24 12.01 7.77
CA THR A 129 -18.25 12.28 6.32
C THR A 129 -16.93 11.92 5.64
N TYR A 130 -15.79 12.24 6.26
CA TYR A 130 -14.49 12.07 5.61
C TYR A 130 -13.74 10.80 6.06
N ALA A 131 -13.94 10.35 7.30
CA ALA A 131 -13.26 9.17 7.82
C ALA A 131 -14.04 7.86 7.57
N THR A 132 -15.35 7.95 7.29
CA THR A 132 -16.16 6.76 7.01
C THR A 132 -16.02 6.35 5.56
N ASN A 133 -15.45 5.17 5.32
CA ASN A 133 -15.62 4.45 4.06
C ASN A 133 -16.59 3.28 4.32
N PRO A 134 -17.91 3.45 4.09
CA PRO A 134 -18.93 2.48 4.47
C PRO A 134 -18.91 1.20 3.64
N ARG A 135 -17.94 1.03 2.74
CA ARG A 135 -17.82 -0.15 1.90
C ARG A 135 -17.28 -1.32 2.72
N SER A 136 -18.17 -2.27 3.02
CA SER A 136 -17.75 -3.60 3.45
C SER A 136 -16.95 -4.25 2.33
N CYS A 137 -15.65 -4.43 2.53
CA CYS A 137 -14.79 -5.19 1.64
C CYS A 137 -14.61 -6.59 2.23
N PRO A 138 -15.11 -7.66 1.59
CA PRO A 138 -14.91 -9.01 2.10
C PRO A 138 -13.41 -9.32 2.16
N VAL A 139 -12.97 -9.96 3.25
CA VAL A 139 -11.57 -10.28 3.50
C VAL A 139 -11.17 -11.50 2.67
N HIS A 140 -10.91 -11.27 1.39
CA HIS A 140 -10.29 -12.25 0.50
C HIS A 140 -8.87 -11.84 0.19
N TYR A 141 -7.99 -12.83 0.02
CA TYR A 141 -6.64 -12.57 -0.45
C TYR A 141 -6.66 -12.24 -1.95
N ALA A 142 -5.78 -11.34 -2.40
CA ALA A 142 -5.73 -10.90 -3.80
C ALA A 142 -5.65 -12.07 -4.80
N HIS A 143 -4.88 -13.12 -4.47
CA HIS A 143 -4.76 -14.32 -5.32
C HIS A 143 -6.07 -15.13 -5.41
N GLN A 144 -6.96 -15.07 -4.42
CA GLN A 144 -8.25 -15.79 -4.45
C GLN A 144 -9.22 -15.18 -5.46
N TYR A 145 -9.20 -13.85 -5.64
CA TYR A 145 -9.96 -13.21 -6.72
C TYR A 145 -9.45 -13.63 -8.10
N PHE A 146 -8.12 -13.78 -8.23
CA PHE A 146 -7.52 -14.30 -9.45
C PHE A 146 -7.93 -15.76 -9.71
N GLU A 147 -7.86 -16.63 -8.70
CA GLU A 147 -8.30 -18.04 -8.80
C GLU A 147 -9.78 -18.16 -9.17
N ALA A 148 -10.65 -17.33 -8.57
CA ALA A 148 -12.06 -17.29 -8.93
C ALA A 148 -12.26 -16.92 -10.42
N GLN A 149 -11.47 -15.96 -10.93
CA GLN A 149 -11.50 -15.60 -12.34
C GLN A 149 -10.97 -16.72 -13.26
N VAL A 150 -9.97 -17.48 -12.81
CA VAL A 150 -9.45 -18.66 -13.54
C VAL A 150 -10.53 -19.72 -13.71
N HIS A 151 -11.32 -19.97 -12.66
CA HIS A 151 -12.45 -20.89 -12.74
C HIS A 151 -13.58 -20.36 -13.63
N HIS A 152 -13.86 -19.06 -13.60
CA HIS A 152 -14.94 -18.45 -14.39
C HIS A 152 -14.62 -18.34 -15.89
N SER A 153 -13.38 -18.00 -16.25
CA SER A 153 -12.99 -17.73 -17.65
C SER A 153 -11.56 -18.22 -17.95
N PRO A 154 -11.33 -19.55 -17.93
CA PRO A 154 -9.98 -20.12 -18.02
C PRO A 154 -9.26 -19.81 -19.34
N ASN A 155 -10.01 -19.69 -20.44
CA ASN A 155 -9.47 -19.47 -21.78
C ASN A 155 -9.35 -17.98 -22.16
N ALA A 156 -9.83 -17.07 -21.31
CA ALA A 156 -9.66 -15.63 -21.56
C ALA A 156 -8.20 -15.22 -21.35
N ILE A 157 -7.74 -14.23 -22.12
CA ILE A 157 -6.38 -13.70 -22.02
C ILE A 157 -6.25 -12.91 -20.71
N ALA A 158 -5.28 -13.30 -19.87
CA ALA A 158 -4.98 -12.64 -18.60
C ALA A 158 -3.77 -11.69 -18.72
N LEU A 159 -2.72 -12.12 -19.42
CA LEU A 159 -1.49 -11.35 -19.58
C LEU A 159 -1.05 -11.35 -21.03
N ARG A 160 -0.47 -10.24 -21.49
CA ARG A 160 0.06 -10.09 -22.84
C ARG A 160 1.42 -9.40 -22.80
N ASP A 161 2.39 -10.01 -23.46
CA ASP A 161 3.73 -9.48 -23.66
C ASP A 161 4.00 -9.39 -25.17
N HIS A 162 3.89 -8.19 -25.70
CA HIS A 162 3.95 -7.93 -27.15
C HIS A 162 3.05 -8.88 -27.98
N ALA A 163 3.67 -9.87 -28.64
CA ALA A 163 3.01 -10.86 -29.50
C ALA A 163 2.55 -12.12 -28.75
N ILE A 164 3.05 -12.36 -27.54
CA ILE A 164 2.74 -13.56 -26.74
C ILE A 164 1.60 -13.22 -25.78
N SER A 165 0.58 -14.08 -25.73
CA SER A 165 -0.57 -13.94 -24.82
C SER A 165 -0.71 -15.19 -23.97
N TYR A 166 -1.05 -15.00 -22.70
CA TYR A 166 -1.28 -16.06 -21.72
C TYR A 166 -2.71 -16.00 -21.23
N THR A 167 -3.38 -17.15 -21.24
CA THR A 167 -4.73 -17.27 -20.67
C THR A 167 -4.70 -17.32 -19.14
N TYR A 168 -5.83 -17.07 -18.49
CA TYR A 168 -5.96 -17.22 -17.03
C TYR A 168 -5.51 -18.61 -16.55
N ALA A 169 -5.91 -19.69 -17.25
CA ALA A 169 -5.50 -21.05 -16.91
C ALA A 169 -3.97 -21.25 -17.00
N GLN A 170 -3.33 -20.70 -18.03
CA GLN A 170 -1.88 -20.80 -18.22
C GLN A 170 -1.11 -20.02 -17.14
N VAL A 171 -1.53 -18.78 -16.85
CA VAL A 171 -0.92 -17.97 -15.80
C VAL A 171 -1.06 -18.64 -14.44
N HIS A 172 -2.23 -19.18 -14.13
CA HIS A 172 -2.48 -19.90 -12.88
C HIS A 172 -1.62 -21.16 -12.76
N CYS A 173 -1.50 -21.96 -13.82
CA CYS A 173 -0.64 -23.14 -13.83
C CYS A 173 0.82 -22.77 -13.54
N LEU A 174 1.34 -21.75 -14.21
CA LEU A 174 2.72 -21.27 -14.02
C LEU A 174 2.94 -20.72 -12.60
N ALA A 175 2.01 -19.89 -12.11
CA ALA A 175 2.09 -19.30 -10.78
C ALA A 175 2.02 -20.38 -9.69
N ARG A 176 1.11 -21.35 -9.80
CA ARG A 176 0.95 -22.44 -8.84
C ARG A 176 2.16 -23.38 -8.83
N GLY A 177 2.71 -23.71 -9.99
CA GLY A 177 3.94 -24.51 -10.09
C GLY A 177 5.16 -23.80 -9.47
N LEU A 178 5.26 -22.47 -9.65
CA LEU A 178 6.29 -21.68 -9.00
C LEU A 178 6.05 -21.58 -7.48
N ALA A 179 4.82 -21.40 -7.03
CA ALA A 179 4.46 -21.37 -5.61
C ALA A 179 4.83 -22.68 -4.91
N TYR A 180 4.53 -23.82 -5.53
CA TYR A 180 4.93 -25.13 -5.02
C TYR A 180 6.46 -25.24 -4.86
N ARG A 181 7.23 -24.82 -5.88
CA ARG A 181 8.69 -24.82 -5.80
C ARG A 181 9.23 -23.87 -4.72
N LEU A 182 8.60 -22.72 -4.51
CA LEU A 182 8.98 -21.80 -3.43
C LEU A 182 8.75 -22.48 -2.08
N VAL A 183 7.60 -23.10 -1.84
CA VAL A 183 7.32 -23.78 -0.57
C VAL A 183 8.23 -24.98 -0.33
N GLN A 184 8.56 -25.76 -1.36
CA GLN A 184 9.40 -26.95 -1.21
C GLN A 184 10.89 -26.63 -1.02
N ASN A 185 11.40 -25.65 -1.78
CA ASN A 185 12.84 -25.37 -1.80
C ASN A 185 13.25 -24.23 -0.86
N THR A 186 12.30 -23.52 -0.28
CA THR A 186 12.55 -22.36 0.57
C THR A 186 11.54 -22.28 1.71
N ALA A 187 11.86 -21.57 2.78
CA ALA A 187 10.98 -21.42 3.94
C ALA A 187 9.90 -20.34 3.75
N VAL A 188 9.34 -20.21 2.53
CA VAL A 188 8.31 -19.20 2.24
C VAL A 188 6.99 -19.60 2.89
N GLY A 189 6.30 -18.62 3.48
CA GLY A 189 5.06 -18.77 4.21
C GLY A 189 4.65 -17.45 4.87
N ARG A 190 3.76 -17.53 5.87
CA ARG A 190 3.28 -16.34 6.60
C ARG A 190 4.44 -15.52 7.17
N ASP A 191 4.33 -14.20 7.05
CA ASP A 191 5.31 -13.22 7.51
C ASP A 191 6.72 -13.42 6.95
N ARG A 192 6.83 -14.10 5.80
CA ARG A 192 8.10 -14.28 5.07
C ARG A 192 8.10 -13.52 3.77
N THR A 193 9.23 -12.85 3.53
CA THR A 193 9.43 -12.01 2.36
C THR A 193 10.29 -12.72 1.31
N VAL A 194 9.88 -12.64 0.05
CA VAL A 194 10.63 -13.09 -1.13
C VAL A 194 11.08 -11.87 -1.92
N VAL A 195 12.37 -11.77 -2.22
CA VAL A 195 12.86 -10.74 -3.12
C VAL A 195 12.79 -11.24 -4.56
N ILE A 196 12.14 -10.45 -5.42
CA ILE A 196 12.04 -10.69 -6.86
C ILE A 196 12.89 -9.63 -7.56
N VAL A 197 13.93 -10.04 -8.29
CA VAL A 197 14.73 -9.12 -9.10
C VAL A 197 14.34 -9.29 -10.56
N ALA A 198 13.57 -8.36 -11.11
CA ALA A 198 12.99 -8.52 -12.46
C ALA A 198 12.65 -7.18 -13.10
N ASP A 199 12.73 -7.13 -14.43
CA ASP A 199 12.12 -6.07 -15.23
C ASP A 199 10.59 -6.25 -15.30
N LEU A 200 9.89 -5.18 -15.73
CA LEU A 200 8.45 -5.22 -16.02
C LEU A 200 8.15 -6.25 -17.11
N SER A 201 7.63 -7.40 -16.71
CA SER A 201 7.43 -8.56 -17.58
C SER A 201 6.28 -9.44 -17.08
N VAL A 202 5.80 -10.34 -17.93
CA VAL A 202 4.83 -11.37 -17.52
C VAL A 202 5.39 -12.26 -16.42
N CYS A 203 6.70 -12.53 -16.43
CA CYS A 203 7.38 -13.30 -15.39
C CYS A 203 7.28 -12.63 -14.02
N LEU A 204 7.37 -11.29 -13.95
CA LEU A 204 7.21 -10.55 -12.70
C LEU A 204 5.81 -10.78 -12.10
N VAL A 205 4.75 -10.65 -12.91
CA VAL A 205 3.37 -10.86 -12.44
C VAL A 205 3.14 -12.30 -11.98
N ILE A 206 3.65 -13.28 -12.73
CA ILE A 206 3.56 -14.71 -12.34
C ILE A 206 4.31 -14.96 -11.02
N ALA A 207 5.49 -14.36 -10.84
CA ALA A 207 6.27 -14.48 -9.60
C ALA A 207 5.55 -13.85 -8.40
N GLN A 208 4.92 -12.70 -8.58
CA GLN A 208 4.11 -12.05 -7.53
C GLN A 208 2.92 -12.91 -7.12
N LEU A 209 2.17 -13.45 -8.08
CA LEU A 209 1.07 -14.37 -7.82
C LEU A 209 1.55 -15.64 -7.10
N ALA A 210 2.69 -16.20 -7.52
CA ALA A 210 3.27 -17.38 -6.90
C ALA A 210 3.66 -17.13 -5.43
N VAL A 211 4.27 -15.97 -5.13
CA VAL A 211 4.62 -15.60 -3.76
C VAL A 211 3.36 -15.45 -2.89
N TRP A 212 2.33 -14.78 -3.40
CA TRP A 212 1.06 -14.68 -2.67
C TRP A 212 0.37 -16.03 -2.47
N MET A 213 0.36 -16.91 -3.47
CA MET A 213 -0.19 -18.28 -3.36
C MET A 213 0.61 -19.13 -2.37
N SER A 214 1.92 -18.89 -2.22
CA SER A 214 2.75 -19.53 -1.18
C SER A 214 2.56 -18.92 0.23
N GLY A 215 1.74 -17.87 0.37
CA GLY A 215 1.45 -17.20 1.64
C GLY A 215 2.49 -16.18 2.09
N GLY A 216 3.45 -15.85 1.22
CA GLY A 216 4.50 -14.87 1.50
C GLY A 216 4.19 -13.46 1.00
N ALA A 217 5.01 -12.51 1.40
CA ALA A 217 5.07 -11.16 0.84
C ALA A 217 6.23 -11.07 -0.17
N PHE A 218 6.16 -10.17 -1.15
CA PHE A 218 7.26 -9.95 -2.07
C PHE A 218 7.81 -8.52 -2.01
N VAL A 219 9.09 -8.39 -2.33
CA VAL A 219 9.75 -7.11 -2.60
C VAL A 219 10.32 -7.17 -4.01
N VAL A 220 9.92 -6.24 -4.86
CA VAL A 220 10.42 -6.14 -6.24
C VAL A 220 11.61 -5.20 -6.27
N ILE A 221 12.71 -5.66 -6.87
CA ILE A 221 13.92 -4.87 -7.09
C ILE A 221 14.15 -4.77 -8.59
N ASP A 222 14.28 -3.53 -9.06
CA ASP A 222 14.67 -3.24 -10.44
C ASP A 222 16.13 -3.69 -10.67
N PRO A 223 16.39 -4.55 -11.68
CA PRO A 223 17.74 -5.04 -11.97
C PRO A 223 18.72 -3.92 -12.35
N GLN A 224 18.26 -2.79 -12.88
CA GLN A 224 19.07 -1.64 -13.27
C GLN A 224 19.58 -0.83 -12.07
N GLN A 225 19.06 -1.07 -10.86
CA GLN A 225 19.55 -0.39 -9.66
C GLN A 225 21.01 -0.75 -9.34
N PRO A 226 21.79 0.20 -8.78
CA PRO A 226 23.17 -0.05 -8.35
C PRO A 226 23.26 -1.24 -7.39
N LEU A 227 24.33 -2.04 -7.51
CA LEU A 227 24.53 -3.25 -6.71
C LEU A 227 24.43 -2.99 -5.19
N ALA A 228 25.01 -1.88 -4.72
CA ALA A 228 24.95 -1.49 -3.31
C ALA A 228 23.49 -1.30 -2.81
N ARG A 229 22.63 -0.70 -3.64
CA ARG A 229 21.21 -0.51 -3.31
C ARG A 229 20.46 -1.85 -3.29
N LYS A 230 20.74 -2.74 -4.23
CA LYS A 230 20.15 -4.09 -4.28
C LYS A 230 20.55 -4.92 -3.05
N GLN A 231 21.83 -4.89 -2.66
CA GLN A 231 22.32 -5.55 -1.45
C GLN A 231 21.68 -4.99 -0.18
N PHE A 232 21.55 -3.67 -0.10
CA PHE A 232 20.87 -3.01 1.01
C PHE A 232 19.41 -3.46 1.16
N ILE A 233 18.63 -3.42 0.07
CA ILE A 233 17.21 -3.82 0.11
C ILE A 233 17.08 -5.29 0.51
N VAL A 234 17.93 -6.18 -0.02
CA VAL A 234 17.91 -7.60 0.32
C VAL A 234 18.22 -7.84 1.81
N ALA A 235 19.20 -7.12 2.36
CA ALA A 235 19.58 -7.23 3.77
C ALA A 235 18.45 -6.71 4.69
N ASP A 236 17.89 -5.55 4.38
CA ASP A 236 16.81 -4.91 5.15
C ASP A 236 15.49 -5.70 5.08
N SER A 237 15.20 -6.34 3.94
CA SER A 237 13.98 -7.13 3.73
C SER A 237 13.97 -8.48 4.48
N GLN A 238 15.10 -8.90 5.07
CA GLN A 238 15.26 -10.19 5.76
C GLN A 238 14.69 -11.38 4.95
N CYS A 239 14.88 -11.36 3.63
CA CYS A 239 14.18 -12.26 2.74
C CYS A 239 14.65 -13.71 2.91
N VAL A 240 13.71 -14.66 2.86
CA VAL A 240 14.01 -16.10 2.97
C VAL A 240 14.38 -16.73 1.64
N ALA A 241 14.12 -16.03 0.54
CA ALA A 241 14.38 -16.50 -0.82
C ALA A 241 14.63 -15.33 -1.77
N ARG A 242 15.47 -15.57 -2.77
CA ARG A 242 15.65 -14.71 -3.94
C ARG A 242 15.07 -15.42 -5.15
N ALA A 243 13.97 -14.91 -5.69
CA ALA A 243 13.46 -15.35 -6.98
C ALA A 243 14.17 -14.54 -8.06
N LEU A 244 15.09 -15.19 -8.79
CA LEU A 244 15.57 -14.67 -10.08
C LEU A 244 14.66 -15.27 -11.15
N PRO A 245 13.78 -14.49 -11.81
CA PRO A 245 13.15 -14.92 -13.03
C PRO A 245 14.22 -14.85 -14.12
N GLN A 246 15.15 -15.80 -14.13
CA GLN A 246 15.91 -16.04 -15.34
C GLN A 246 14.90 -16.52 -16.38
N TYR A 247 14.69 -15.69 -17.41
CA TYR A 247 13.95 -16.07 -18.60
C TYR A 247 14.73 -17.17 -19.31
N THR A 248 14.50 -18.41 -18.93
CA THR A 248 14.47 -19.47 -19.93
C THR A 248 13.04 -19.47 -20.45
N PRO A 249 12.79 -19.34 -21.77
CA PRO A 249 11.45 -19.56 -22.29
C PRO A 249 11.00 -20.93 -21.79
N PHE A 250 10.09 -20.92 -20.82
CA PHE A 250 9.41 -22.12 -20.40
C PHE A 250 8.68 -22.54 -21.67
N LYS A 251 9.20 -23.58 -22.35
CA LYS A 251 8.48 -24.20 -23.45
C LYS A 251 7.12 -24.53 -22.87
N THR A 252 6.09 -23.86 -23.38
CA THR A 252 4.71 -24.26 -23.14
C THR A 252 4.67 -25.76 -23.36
N PRO A 253 4.33 -26.58 -22.36
CA PRO A 253 3.98 -27.96 -22.64
C PRO A 253 2.88 -27.87 -23.69
N ALA A 254 3.17 -28.36 -24.89
CA ALA A 254 2.22 -28.34 -25.98
C ALA A 254 1.01 -29.16 -25.53
N ALA A 255 -0.10 -28.47 -25.30
CA ALA A 255 -1.46 -28.97 -25.10
C ALA A 255 -1.66 -30.07 -24.01
N SER A 256 -2.70 -29.84 -23.20
CA SER A 256 -3.27 -30.78 -22.21
C SER A 256 -2.27 -31.31 -21.17
N TRP A 257 -2.19 -30.61 -20.03
CA TRP A 257 -1.92 -31.29 -18.76
C TRP A 257 -3.26 -31.92 -18.31
N PRO A 258 -3.42 -33.25 -18.34
CA PRO A 258 -4.60 -33.86 -17.75
C PRO A 258 -4.45 -33.81 -16.23
N LEU A 259 -5.55 -33.54 -15.54
CA LEU A 259 -5.70 -33.89 -14.13
C LEU A 259 -5.43 -35.40 -14.03
N SER A 260 -4.35 -35.81 -13.35
CA SER A 260 -3.96 -37.21 -13.24
C SER A 260 -4.96 -37.99 -12.39
N ASP A 261 -5.55 -39.05 -12.95
CA ASP A 261 -6.18 -40.13 -12.20
C ASP A 261 -5.08 -40.95 -11.51
N GLU A 262 -5.11 -41.01 -10.17
CA GLU A 262 -4.08 -41.62 -9.28
C GLU A 262 -3.79 -43.13 -9.52
N THR A 263 -4.43 -43.77 -10.50
CA THR A 263 -4.43 -45.24 -10.65
C THR A 263 -3.38 -45.82 -11.61
N SER A 264 -2.89 -45.03 -12.58
CA SER A 264 -1.92 -45.54 -13.56
C SER A 264 -0.46 -45.38 -13.14
N ASP A 265 -0.14 -44.32 -12.38
CA ASP A 265 1.21 -44.06 -11.84
C ASP A 265 1.67 -45.18 -10.91
N ALA A 266 0.74 -45.73 -10.12
CA ALA A 266 0.98 -46.81 -9.17
C ALA A 266 1.44 -48.14 -9.81
N LYS A 267 1.15 -48.37 -11.09
CA LYS A 267 1.53 -49.62 -11.80
C LYS A 267 2.85 -49.49 -12.56
N LEU A 268 3.14 -48.33 -13.13
CA LEU A 268 4.31 -48.12 -13.99
C LEU A 268 5.61 -47.93 -13.18
N LEU A 269 5.56 -47.16 -12.08
CA LEU A 269 6.68 -46.88 -11.20
C LEU A 269 7.41 -48.13 -10.68
N PRO A 270 6.74 -49.17 -10.14
CA PRO A 270 7.42 -50.37 -9.64
C PRO A 270 8.08 -51.17 -10.77
N ILE A 271 7.51 -51.19 -11.97
CA ILE A 271 8.10 -51.89 -13.12
C ILE A 271 9.36 -51.16 -13.61
N LEU A 272 9.32 -49.83 -13.63
CA LEU A 272 10.48 -49.00 -13.97
C LEU A 272 11.62 -49.14 -12.97
N ALA A 273 11.32 -49.14 -11.66
CA ALA A 273 12.32 -49.32 -10.62
C ALA A 273 13.04 -50.68 -10.76
N GLN A 274 12.32 -51.73 -11.14
CA GLN A 274 12.89 -53.05 -11.39
C GLN A 274 13.71 -53.16 -12.68
N VAL A 275 13.39 -52.37 -13.72
CA VAL A 275 14.12 -52.40 -15.00
C VAL A 275 15.38 -51.55 -14.91
N LEU A 276 15.34 -50.45 -14.17
CA LEU A 276 16.46 -49.52 -13.99
C LEU A 276 17.34 -49.88 -12.77
N ASP A 277 16.98 -50.95 -12.04
CA ASP A 277 17.65 -51.44 -10.84
C ASP A 277 17.96 -50.34 -9.81
N LYS A 278 16.98 -49.45 -9.60
CA LYS A 278 17.10 -48.33 -8.66
C LYS A 278 15.75 -47.89 -8.11
N PRO A 279 15.66 -47.43 -6.86
CA PRO A 279 14.44 -46.82 -6.33
C PRO A 279 14.11 -45.55 -7.11
N LEU A 280 12.82 -45.35 -7.40
CA LEU A 280 12.31 -44.18 -8.10
C LEU A 280 11.31 -43.47 -7.20
N ASP A 281 11.58 -42.21 -6.91
CA ASP A 281 10.68 -41.34 -6.14
C ASP A 281 9.80 -40.52 -7.09
N ALA A 282 8.84 -39.75 -6.54
CA ALA A 282 7.91 -38.93 -7.33
C ALA A 282 8.61 -37.95 -8.30
N ALA A 283 9.84 -37.53 -8.01
CA ALA A 283 10.67 -36.70 -8.89
C ALA A 283 11.09 -37.40 -10.20
N ALA A 284 11.01 -38.73 -10.28
CA ALA A 284 11.30 -39.49 -11.48
C ALA A 284 10.17 -39.39 -12.53
N LEU A 285 8.93 -39.06 -12.11
CA LEU A 285 7.78 -38.93 -13.01
C LEU A 285 8.00 -37.87 -14.09
N ASP A 286 8.74 -36.80 -13.77
CA ASP A 286 9.03 -35.70 -14.69
C ASP A 286 10.29 -35.93 -15.55
N GLN A 287 10.98 -37.06 -15.38
CA GLN A 287 12.16 -37.41 -16.17
C GLN A 287 11.81 -38.37 -17.31
N THR A 288 12.60 -38.31 -18.38
CA THR A 288 12.52 -39.32 -19.45
C THR A 288 13.21 -40.62 -19.04
N PHE A 289 12.81 -41.74 -19.63
CA PHE A 289 13.41 -43.06 -19.38
C PHE A 289 14.95 -43.06 -19.55
N PHE A 290 15.46 -42.35 -20.56
CA PHE A 290 16.90 -42.26 -20.84
C PHE A 290 17.66 -41.37 -19.84
N GLN A 291 17.03 -40.31 -19.33
CA GLN A 291 17.62 -39.47 -18.28
C GLN A 291 17.80 -40.22 -16.97
N LEU A 292 16.98 -41.25 -16.74
CA LEU A 292 17.12 -42.15 -15.61
C LEU A 292 18.14 -43.27 -15.82
N GLY A 293 18.94 -43.22 -16.89
CA GLY A 293 19.96 -44.22 -17.20
C GLY A 293 19.43 -45.43 -17.99
N GLY A 294 18.20 -45.36 -18.50
CA GLY A 294 17.67 -46.34 -19.43
C GLY A 294 18.44 -46.35 -20.75
N ASN A 295 18.52 -47.51 -21.40
CA ASN A 295 19.10 -47.69 -22.74
C ASN A 295 18.16 -48.51 -23.62
N SER A 296 18.51 -48.69 -24.91
CA SER A 296 17.65 -49.40 -25.86
C SER A 296 17.28 -50.81 -25.40
N LEU A 297 18.21 -51.55 -24.77
CA LEU A 297 17.95 -52.90 -24.25
C LEU A 297 16.94 -52.87 -23.09
N LEU A 298 17.10 -51.94 -22.15
CA LEU A 298 16.18 -51.76 -21.02
C LEU A 298 14.81 -51.25 -21.49
N ALA A 299 14.75 -50.45 -22.56
CA ALA A 299 13.47 -50.01 -23.14
C ALA A 299 12.65 -51.20 -23.69
N PHE A 300 13.31 -52.16 -24.36
CA PHE A 300 12.65 -53.40 -24.80
C PHE A 300 12.15 -54.23 -23.62
N GLN A 301 12.94 -54.33 -22.55
CA GLN A 301 12.55 -55.05 -21.33
C GLN A 301 11.37 -54.37 -20.61
N LEU A 302 11.36 -53.04 -20.56
CA LEU A 302 10.26 -52.25 -20.01
C LEU A 302 8.95 -52.53 -20.76
N VAL A 303 8.97 -52.43 -22.10
CA VAL A 303 7.78 -52.70 -22.94
C VAL A 303 7.27 -54.14 -22.74
N ALA A 304 8.18 -55.12 -22.68
CA ALA A 304 7.80 -56.51 -22.46
C ALA A 304 7.14 -56.74 -21.10
N ARG A 305 7.62 -56.08 -20.04
CA ARG A 305 7.03 -56.18 -18.68
C ARG A 305 5.72 -55.40 -18.56
N CYS A 306 5.64 -54.20 -19.13
CA CYS A 306 4.42 -53.41 -19.18
C CYS A 306 3.29 -54.16 -19.91
N ARG A 307 3.60 -54.86 -21.01
CA ARG A 307 2.63 -55.67 -21.75
C ARG A 307 2.09 -56.85 -20.93
N ARG A 308 2.92 -57.48 -20.09
CA ARG A 308 2.47 -58.54 -19.16
C ARG A 308 1.60 -58.00 -18.02
N ALA A 309 1.79 -56.74 -17.65
CA ALA A 309 0.96 -56.03 -16.68
C ALA A 309 -0.33 -55.41 -17.29
N GLY A 310 -0.62 -55.69 -18.56
CA GLY A 310 -1.82 -55.20 -19.26
C GLY A 310 -1.74 -53.76 -19.79
N MET A 311 -0.56 -53.12 -19.74
CA MET A 311 -0.34 -51.76 -20.26
C MET A 311 0.08 -51.78 -21.73
N LYS A 312 -0.39 -50.80 -22.51
CA LYS A 312 -0.09 -50.68 -23.95
C LYS A 312 1.02 -49.66 -24.21
N LEU A 313 2.25 -50.02 -23.85
CA LEU A 313 3.44 -49.19 -24.08
C LEU A 313 4.22 -49.68 -25.31
N THR A 314 4.66 -48.78 -26.20
CA THR A 314 5.55 -49.14 -27.32
C THR A 314 6.93 -48.49 -27.20
N ILE A 315 7.92 -49.00 -27.95
CA ILE A 315 9.27 -48.41 -27.99
C ILE A 315 9.24 -47.00 -28.59
N ALA A 316 8.31 -46.72 -29.50
CA ALA A 316 8.14 -45.40 -30.09
C ALA A 316 7.72 -44.36 -29.02
N ASP A 317 6.94 -44.77 -28.02
CA ASP A 317 6.49 -43.90 -26.93
C ASP A 317 7.65 -43.53 -26.00
N ILE A 318 8.52 -44.51 -25.70
CA ILE A 318 9.72 -44.29 -24.88
C ILE A 318 10.74 -43.39 -25.59
N THR A 319 10.92 -43.56 -26.91
CA THR A 319 11.95 -42.86 -27.70
C THR A 319 11.55 -41.44 -28.12
N ARG A 320 10.27 -41.11 -28.17
CA ARG A 320 9.75 -39.75 -28.47
C ARG A 320 9.94 -38.74 -27.33
N THR A 321 10.87 -38.98 -26.42
CA THR A 321 11.18 -38.11 -25.27
C THR A 321 9.97 -37.81 -24.37
N ALA A 322 9.07 -38.78 -24.18
CA ALA A 322 7.98 -38.68 -23.21
C ALA A 322 8.52 -38.87 -21.78
N THR A 323 8.02 -38.08 -20.83
CA THR A 323 8.34 -38.27 -19.40
C THR A 323 7.66 -39.52 -18.85
N ILE A 324 8.13 -40.06 -17.73
CA ILE A 324 7.49 -41.22 -17.09
C ILE A 324 6.01 -40.96 -16.77
N LEU A 325 5.67 -39.74 -16.38
CA LEU A 325 4.29 -39.28 -16.17
C LEU A 325 3.44 -39.37 -17.45
N GLN A 326 4.02 -39.08 -18.62
CA GLN A 326 3.31 -39.21 -19.88
C GLN A 326 3.19 -40.67 -20.31
N LEU A 327 4.17 -41.51 -19.98
CA LEU A 327 4.15 -42.95 -20.24
C LEU A 327 3.16 -43.70 -19.34
N SER A 328 2.89 -43.22 -18.12
CA SER A 328 1.88 -43.83 -17.23
C SER A 328 0.45 -43.52 -17.67
N GLN A 329 0.24 -42.49 -18.49
CA GLN A 329 -1.09 -42.04 -18.92
C GLN A 329 -1.59 -42.69 -20.22
N GLN A 330 -0.85 -43.64 -20.80
CA GLN A 330 -1.18 -44.40 -22.03
C GLN A 330 -1.64 -45.84 -21.78
#